data_AF-A0AAD4CLR4-F1
#
_entry.id   AF-A0AAD4CLR4-F1
#
_cell.length_a   1.000
_cell.length_b   1.000
_cell.length_c   1.000
_cell.angle_alpha   90.00
_cell.angle_beta   90.00
_cell.angle_gamma   90.00
#
_symmetry.space_group_name_H-M   'P 1'
#
loop_
_entity.id
_entity.type
_entity.pdbx_description
1 polymer ?
#
loop_
_entity_poly.entity_id
_entity_poly.type
_entity_poly.pdbx_seq_one_letter_code
_entity_poly.pdbx_strand_id
1 'polypeptide(L)'
;MVACDPLLWDWTILSTEDDSQLEAVSLTHCEGRLQVYSPDHVAYQAEFRLLECLVSNQECGALLRLVDDIPPHNEGDNDTHIVQGSTVYGLFDNVSQYGEPYRRLKRVVHRGDSTAGYVLNRRSSRAQSTGFDAEVYDAFNQVGNLAMNCMHPRGTNPKKIWLPRGCRRWIRSPWCVETPEIWDVLVRHRRQAKEEDEETHLHEMDVFVFDPASGALTEALLGVQLTQIPRDALGEMLGNSTKKNAELITTPTAATTTTTMTCQDHHREPRIDQSLQLPAAPINGTEVASGQKFENVLEDVRTMIASLLGVNAAKVTPNSQLADLGMDSLSGIELASDIQGILKCSPNRAEMMEASSLEDLASCIWKTLQLTDAGKQSKSGKCI
;
A
#
# COMPACT_ATOMS: atom_id res chain seq x y z
N MET A 1 -31.78 0.85 -27.85
CA MET A 1 -31.45 0.04 -26.67
C MET A 1 -31.06 0.99 -25.56
N VAL A 2 -31.80 1.00 -24.47
CA VAL A 2 -31.43 1.80 -23.29
C VAL A 2 -30.16 1.15 -22.74
N ALA A 3 -29.04 1.87 -22.72
CA ALA A 3 -27.86 1.39 -22.03
C ALA A 3 -28.25 1.26 -20.56
N CYS A 4 -28.20 0.04 -20.02
CA CYS A 4 -28.32 -0.13 -18.58
C CYS A 4 -27.08 0.51 -17.95
N ASP A 5 -27.31 1.43 -17.02
CA ASP A 5 -26.23 2.02 -16.23
C ASP A 5 -25.42 0.92 -15.53
N PRO A 6 -24.08 1.07 -15.44
CA PRO A 6 -23.26 0.08 -14.76
C PRO A 6 -23.62 -0.02 -13.27
N LEU A 7 -23.49 -1.22 -12.71
CA LEU A 7 -23.57 -1.38 -11.26
C LEU A 7 -22.32 -0.75 -10.65
N LEU A 8 -22.51 0.22 -9.77
CA LEU A 8 -21.42 0.98 -9.15
C LEU A 8 -21.37 0.70 -7.65
N TRP A 9 -20.20 0.29 -7.18
CA TRP A 9 -19.93 -0.10 -5.80
C TRP A 9 -18.69 0.65 -5.31
N ASP A 10 -18.89 1.61 -4.42
CA ASP A 10 -17.80 2.23 -3.66
C ASP A 10 -17.53 1.40 -2.41
N TRP A 11 -16.26 1.14 -2.11
CA TRP A 11 -15.85 0.32 -0.97
C TRP A 11 -14.61 0.89 -0.30
N THR A 12 -14.49 0.60 1.00
CA THR A 12 -13.36 1.00 1.84
C THR A 12 -13.01 -0.14 2.78
N ILE A 13 -11.72 -0.45 2.88
CA ILE A 13 -11.15 -1.34 3.90
C ILE A 13 -10.57 -0.45 4.99
N LEU A 14 -11.07 -0.61 6.20
CA LEU A 14 -10.64 0.15 7.38
C LEU A 14 -10.42 -0.79 8.57
N SER A 15 -9.60 -0.36 9.52
CA SER A 15 -9.49 -0.98 10.84
C SER A 15 -9.99 -0.01 11.91
N THR A 16 -10.75 -0.51 12.89
CA THR A 16 -11.23 0.24 14.04
C THR A 16 -10.56 -0.27 15.31
N GLU A 17 -10.15 0.63 16.20
CA GLU A 17 -9.79 0.24 17.57
C GLU A 17 -11.07 0.04 18.40
N ASP A 18 -11.25 -1.17 18.94
CA ASP A 18 -12.42 -1.53 19.76
C ASP A 18 -12.16 -1.12 21.22
N ASP A 19 -12.12 0.19 21.49
CA ASP A 19 -12.04 0.70 22.86
C ASP A 19 -13.37 1.35 23.25
N SER A 20 -14.14 0.59 24.05
CA SER A 20 -15.55 0.79 24.38
C SER A 20 -15.95 2.12 25.05
N GLN A 21 -15.06 3.11 25.14
CA GLN A 21 -15.31 4.39 25.84
C GLN A 21 -14.90 5.66 25.07
N LEU A 22 -14.33 5.58 23.86
CA LEU A 22 -14.01 6.73 23.00
C LEU A 22 -14.60 6.50 21.59
N GLU A 23 -14.91 7.58 20.85
CA GLU A 23 -15.31 7.46 19.44
C GLU A 23 -14.25 6.63 18.68
N ALA A 24 -14.69 5.52 18.08
CA ALA A 24 -13.79 4.56 17.46
C ALA A 24 -12.95 5.24 16.36
N VAL A 25 -11.64 5.35 16.57
CA VAL A 25 -10.70 5.84 15.56
C VAL A 25 -10.59 4.77 14.47
N SER A 26 -11.00 5.11 13.25
CA SER A 26 -10.88 4.24 12.08
C SER A 26 -9.68 4.64 11.23
N LEU A 27 -8.80 3.70 10.92
CA LEU A 27 -7.70 3.86 9.96
C LEU A 27 -8.11 3.24 8.61
N THR A 28 -8.14 4.05 7.55
CA THR A 28 -8.39 3.57 6.18
C THR A 28 -7.13 2.94 5.59
N HIS A 29 -7.24 1.71 5.10
CA HIS A 29 -6.15 0.98 4.44
C HIS A 29 -6.24 1.05 2.92
N CYS A 30 -7.46 1.00 2.38
CA CYS A 30 -7.69 0.99 0.95
C CYS A 30 -9.11 1.45 0.65
N GLU A 31 -9.29 2.16 -0.45
CA GLU A 31 -10.59 2.52 -0.99
C GLU A 31 -10.61 2.26 -2.48
N GLY A 32 -11.79 2.05 -3.03
CA GLY A 32 -11.94 1.81 -4.45
C GLY A 32 -13.37 1.88 -4.91
N ARG A 33 -13.49 1.92 -6.24
CA ARG A 33 -14.75 1.88 -6.95
C ARG A 33 -14.74 0.71 -7.92
N LEU A 34 -15.72 -0.18 -7.78
CA LEU A 34 -15.99 -1.25 -8.73
C LEU A 34 -17.16 -0.84 -9.62
N GLN A 35 -16.95 -0.96 -10.94
CA GLN A 35 -18.00 -0.77 -11.93
C GLN A 35 -18.18 -2.07 -12.70
N VAL A 36 -19.38 -2.63 -12.66
CA VAL A 36 -19.73 -3.86 -13.38
C VAL A 36 -20.56 -3.50 -14.60
N TYR A 37 -20.04 -3.85 -15.77
CA TYR A 37 -20.66 -3.60 -17.06
C TYR A 37 -21.21 -4.89 -17.65
N SER A 38 -22.30 -4.78 -18.42
CA SER A 38 -22.65 -5.85 -19.36
C SER A 38 -21.49 -6.06 -20.35
N PRO A 39 -21.17 -7.31 -20.74
CA PRO A 39 -20.22 -7.57 -21.82
C PRO A 39 -20.55 -6.79 -23.10
N ASP A 40 -21.84 -6.50 -23.36
CA ASP A 40 -22.33 -5.76 -24.52
C ASP A 40 -22.31 -4.22 -24.35
N HIS A 41 -21.71 -3.70 -23.27
CA HIS A 41 -21.69 -2.26 -23.01
C HIS A 41 -20.75 -1.53 -23.98
N VAL A 42 -21.33 -0.84 -24.97
CA VAL A 42 -20.64 -0.24 -26.12
C VAL A 42 -19.46 0.67 -25.73
N ALA A 43 -19.64 1.56 -24.76
CA ALA A 43 -18.57 2.48 -24.37
C ALA A 43 -17.39 1.76 -23.67
N TYR A 44 -17.68 0.70 -22.93
CA TYR A 44 -16.65 -0.09 -22.25
C TYR A 44 -15.87 -0.93 -23.27
N GLN A 45 -16.59 -1.55 -24.21
CA GLN A 45 -15.97 -2.23 -25.35
C GLN A 45 -15.10 -1.29 -26.19
N ALA A 46 -15.57 -0.06 -26.44
CA ALA A 46 -14.80 0.94 -27.17
C ALA A 46 -13.53 1.35 -26.42
N GLU A 47 -13.62 1.61 -25.11
CA GLU A 47 -12.45 1.89 -24.24
C GLU A 47 -11.44 0.74 -24.31
N PHE A 48 -11.89 -0.51 -24.17
CA PHE A 48 -10.99 -1.67 -24.19
C PHE A 48 -10.33 -1.87 -25.57
N ARG A 49 -11.07 -1.67 -26.66
CA ARG A 49 -10.50 -1.75 -28.03
C ARG A 49 -9.41 -0.72 -28.27
N LEU A 50 -9.48 0.47 -27.66
CA LEU A 50 -8.40 1.45 -27.75
C LEU A 50 -7.12 0.91 -27.12
N LEU A 51 -7.21 0.18 -26.01
CA LEU A 51 -6.05 -0.46 -25.38
C LEU A 51 -5.46 -1.57 -26.26
N GLU A 52 -6.32 -2.39 -26.87
CA GLU A 52 -5.92 -3.41 -27.85
C GLU A 52 -5.22 -2.80 -29.08
N CYS A 53 -5.53 -1.54 -29.43
CA CYS A 53 -4.83 -0.83 -30.51
C CYS A 53 -3.48 -0.25 -30.07
N LEU A 54 -3.31 0.08 -28.78
CA LEU A 54 -2.12 0.75 -28.25
C LEU A 54 -1.01 -0.22 -27.84
N VAL A 55 -1.36 -1.46 -27.52
CA VAL A 55 -0.42 -2.47 -27.01
C VAL A 55 -0.73 -3.81 -27.66
N SER A 56 0.33 -4.54 -28.04
CA SER A 56 0.21 -5.89 -28.56
C SER A 56 1.11 -6.85 -27.79
N ASN A 57 0.73 -8.13 -27.78
CA ASN A 57 1.54 -9.19 -27.20
C ASN A 57 2.92 -9.34 -27.90
N GLN A 58 3.10 -8.82 -29.12
CA GLN A 58 4.36 -8.98 -29.88
C GLN A 58 5.58 -8.45 -29.13
N GLU A 59 5.46 -7.28 -28.48
CA GLU A 59 6.53 -6.68 -27.67
C GLU A 59 6.84 -7.57 -26.46
N CYS A 60 5.79 -8.01 -25.74
CA CYS A 60 5.92 -8.89 -24.58
C CYS A 60 6.65 -10.20 -24.95
N GLY A 61 6.17 -10.87 -26.01
CA GLY A 61 6.77 -12.11 -26.49
C GLY A 61 8.20 -11.92 -27.01
N ALA A 62 8.50 -10.77 -27.64
CA ALA A 62 9.86 -10.46 -28.08
C ALA A 62 10.82 -10.32 -26.89
N LEU A 63 10.41 -9.63 -25.83
CA LEU A 63 11.18 -9.53 -24.58
C LEU A 63 11.36 -10.90 -23.93
N LEU A 64 10.29 -11.69 -23.80
CA LEU A 64 10.36 -13.02 -23.17
C LEU A 64 11.26 -14.01 -23.90
N ARG A 65 11.45 -13.84 -25.22
CA ARG A 65 12.34 -14.66 -26.06
C ARG A 65 13.82 -14.24 -25.98
N LEU A 66 14.15 -13.07 -25.44
CA LEU A 66 15.55 -12.65 -25.26
C LEU A 66 16.36 -13.64 -24.42
N VAL A 67 15.70 -14.44 -23.57
CA VAL A 67 16.35 -15.53 -22.82
C VAL A 67 17.07 -16.52 -23.73
N ASP A 68 16.50 -16.79 -24.90
CA ASP A 68 17.01 -17.79 -25.84
C ASP A 68 18.12 -17.22 -26.75
N ASP A 69 18.16 -15.88 -26.89
CA ASP A 69 18.96 -15.17 -27.90
C ASP A 69 20.21 -14.45 -27.34
N ILE A 70 20.38 -14.31 -26.03
CA ILE A 70 21.56 -13.62 -25.47
C ILE A 70 22.81 -14.52 -25.57
N PRO A 71 23.83 -14.12 -26.36
CA PRO A 71 25.10 -14.83 -26.39
C PRO A 71 25.76 -14.79 -25.01
N PRO A 72 26.48 -15.85 -24.59
CA PRO A 72 27.13 -15.92 -23.28
C PRO A 72 28.15 -14.79 -23.00
N HIS A 73 28.57 -14.06 -24.04
CA HIS A 73 29.45 -12.90 -23.95
C HIS A 73 28.93 -11.79 -24.87
N ASN A 74 27.98 -11.00 -24.37
CA ASN A 74 27.57 -9.76 -25.03
C ASN A 74 27.87 -8.59 -24.08
N GLU A 75 29.13 -8.15 -24.06
CA GLU A 75 29.60 -7.00 -23.26
C GLU A 75 28.95 -5.66 -23.68
N GLY A 76 28.08 -5.65 -24.69
CA GLY A 76 27.47 -4.45 -25.27
C GLY A 76 26.02 -4.14 -24.86
N ASP A 77 25.26 -5.10 -24.32
CA ASP A 77 23.87 -4.87 -23.89
C ASP A 77 23.75 -4.94 -22.37
N ASN A 78 24.23 -3.89 -21.70
CA ASN A 78 24.18 -3.75 -20.24
C ASN A 78 22.78 -3.41 -19.69
N ASP A 79 21.78 -3.21 -20.56
CA ASP A 79 20.45 -2.72 -20.19
C ASP A 79 19.40 -3.83 -20.11
N THR A 80 19.77 -5.08 -20.48
CA THR A 80 18.87 -6.24 -20.41
C THR A 80 19.17 -7.08 -19.17
N HIS A 81 18.16 -7.26 -18.32
CA HIS A 81 18.25 -8.07 -17.11
C HIS A 81 17.22 -9.20 -17.15
N ILE A 82 17.66 -10.43 -16.85
CA ILE A 82 16.83 -11.63 -16.93
C ILE A 82 16.89 -12.43 -15.63
N VAL A 83 15.73 -12.81 -15.10
CA VAL A 83 15.60 -13.68 -13.92
C VAL A 83 14.56 -14.76 -14.20
N GLN A 84 14.84 -16.02 -13.85
CA GLN A 84 13.95 -17.14 -14.16
C GLN A 84 14.03 -18.31 -13.18
N GLY A 85 12.94 -19.09 -13.09
CA GLY A 85 12.86 -20.29 -12.28
C GLY A 85 12.87 -19.98 -10.79
N SER A 86 13.65 -20.74 -10.03
CA SER A 86 13.73 -20.61 -8.57
C SER A 86 14.39 -19.30 -8.10
N THR A 87 15.16 -18.63 -8.97
CA THR A 87 15.88 -17.40 -8.62
C THR A 87 14.96 -16.18 -8.51
N VAL A 88 13.78 -16.21 -9.14
CA VAL A 88 12.80 -15.10 -9.10
C VAL A 88 12.46 -14.73 -7.66
N TYR A 89 12.03 -15.71 -6.86
CA TYR A 89 11.64 -15.45 -5.47
C TYR A 89 12.84 -15.32 -4.53
N GLY A 90 13.96 -15.98 -4.83
CA GLY A 90 15.21 -15.74 -4.09
C GLY A 90 15.70 -14.29 -4.23
N LEU A 91 15.43 -13.65 -5.37
CA LEU A 91 15.72 -12.23 -5.57
C LEU A 91 14.70 -11.32 -4.85
N PHE A 92 13.41 -11.69 -4.84
CA PHE A 92 12.38 -10.99 -4.08
C PHE A 92 12.59 -11.04 -2.58
N ASP A 93 13.22 -12.08 -2.02
CA ASP A 93 13.43 -12.21 -0.57
C ASP A 93 14.24 -11.03 0.03
N ASN A 94 14.94 -10.25 -0.81
CA ASN A 94 15.58 -8.99 -0.42
C ASN A 94 14.59 -7.86 -0.10
N VAL A 95 13.32 -8.02 -0.45
CA VAL A 95 12.26 -6.99 -0.49
C VAL A 95 11.03 -7.50 0.25
N SER A 96 10.52 -8.68 -0.11
CA SER A 96 9.34 -9.30 0.49
C SER A 96 9.38 -10.82 0.35
N GLN A 97 8.98 -11.53 1.42
CA GLN A 97 8.89 -12.99 1.43
C GLN A 97 7.49 -13.45 1.04
N TYR A 98 7.31 -13.86 -0.21
CA TYR A 98 6.03 -14.36 -0.69
C TYR A 98 5.78 -15.81 -0.24
N GLY A 99 4.56 -16.10 0.21
CA GLY A 99 4.09 -17.47 0.43
C GLY A 99 3.80 -18.22 -0.88
N GLU A 100 3.81 -19.55 -0.85
CA GLU A 100 3.66 -20.41 -2.04
C GLU A 100 2.50 -20.02 -2.97
N PRO A 101 1.28 -19.68 -2.48
CA PRO A 101 0.16 -19.32 -3.36
C PRO A 101 0.41 -18.10 -4.25
N TYR A 102 1.25 -17.17 -3.78
CA TYR A 102 1.65 -15.95 -4.49
C TYR A 102 2.90 -16.16 -5.35
N ARG A 103 3.54 -17.33 -5.30
CA ARG A 103 4.78 -17.63 -6.03
C ARG A 103 4.55 -18.03 -7.49
N ARG A 104 3.77 -17.23 -8.23
CA ARG A 104 3.27 -17.54 -9.58
C ARG A 104 4.14 -16.99 -10.72
N LEU A 105 4.96 -15.99 -10.48
CA LEU A 105 5.90 -15.42 -11.45
C LEU A 105 7.10 -16.36 -11.67
N LYS A 106 7.35 -16.80 -12.90
CA LYS A 106 8.44 -17.76 -13.21
C LYS A 106 9.56 -17.19 -14.04
N ARG A 107 9.34 -16.07 -14.72
CA ARG A 107 10.37 -15.41 -15.52
C ARG A 107 10.06 -13.92 -15.58
N VAL A 108 11.12 -13.11 -15.53
CA VAL A 108 11.09 -11.67 -15.74
C VAL A 108 12.23 -11.28 -16.65
N VAL A 109 11.93 -10.49 -17.67
CA VAL A 109 12.91 -9.86 -18.56
C VAL A 109 12.68 -8.36 -18.53
N HIS A 110 13.65 -7.60 -18.06
CA HIS A 110 13.62 -6.14 -18.02
C HIS A 110 14.59 -5.58 -19.05
N ARG A 111 14.15 -4.58 -19.82
CA ARG A 111 14.99 -3.87 -20.78
C ARG A 111 14.50 -2.43 -20.97
N GLY A 112 15.34 -1.46 -20.65
CA GLY A 112 14.97 -0.04 -20.69
C GLY A 112 13.76 0.24 -19.81
N ASP A 113 12.70 0.82 -20.39
CA ASP A 113 11.46 1.16 -19.67
C ASP A 113 10.37 0.06 -19.76
N SER A 114 10.69 -1.12 -20.29
CA SER A 114 9.75 -2.23 -20.42
C SER A 114 10.19 -3.45 -19.61
N THR A 115 9.24 -4.15 -19.02
CA THR A 115 9.45 -5.42 -18.32
C THR A 115 8.42 -6.44 -18.79
N ALA A 116 8.86 -7.61 -19.22
CA ALA A 116 7.98 -8.73 -19.53
C ALA A 116 8.05 -9.82 -18.46
N GLY A 117 6.92 -10.44 -18.17
CA GLY A 117 6.77 -11.48 -17.15
C GLY A 117 6.00 -12.68 -17.66
N TYR A 118 6.39 -13.86 -17.19
CA TYR A 118 5.66 -15.11 -17.41
C TYR A 118 5.04 -15.56 -16.08
N VAL A 119 3.71 -15.59 -16.02
CA VAL A 119 2.95 -15.87 -14.79
C VAL A 119 2.12 -17.13 -14.96
N LEU A 120 2.25 -18.07 -14.01
CA LEU A 120 1.42 -19.27 -13.99
C LEU A 120 0.04 -18.98 -13.39
N ASN A 121 -1.01 -19.42 -14.09
CA ASN A 121 -2.37 -19.43 -13.60
C ASN A 121 -2.68 -20.77 -12.90
N ARG A 122 -2.16 -20.94 -11.67
CA ARG A 122 -2.56 -22.05 -10.79
C ARG A 122 -3.74 -21.63 -9.94
N ARG A 123 -4.96 -21.74 -10.48
CA ARG A 123 -6.18 -21.35 -9.76
C ARG A 123 -6.30 -22.09 -8.43
N SER A 124 -6.35 -21.33 -7.34
CA SER A 124 -6.70 -21.86 -6.02
C SER A 124 -8.17 -22.32 -6.02
N SER A 125 -8.52 -23.26 -5.14
CA SER A 125 -9.93 -23.66 -4.94
C SER A 125 -10.82 -22.46 -4.54
N ARG A 126 -10.24 -21.47 -3.84
CA ARG A 126 -10.90 -20.21 -3.48
C ARG A 126 -11.19 -19.34 -4.71
N ALA A 127 -10.24 -19.21 -5.63
CA ALA A 127 -10.44 -18.44 -6.85
C ALA A 127 -11.54 -19.04 -7.75
N GLN A 128 -11.69 -20.36 -7.74
CA GLN A 128 -12.74 -21.04 -8.50
C GLN A 128 -14.15 -20.71 -8.00
N SER A 129 -14.34 -20.42 -6.72
CA SER A 129 -15.65 -20.10 -6.15
C SER A 129 -16.00 -18.61 -6.22
N THR A 130 -15.02 -17.72 -6.17
CA THR A 130 -15.23 -16.26 -6.15
C THR A 130 -15.14 -15.60 -7.53
N GLY A 131 -14.55 -16.28 -8.51
CA GLY A 131 -14.21 -15.69 -9.82
C GLY A 131 -13.09 -14.63 -9.74
N PHE A 132 -12.45 -14.48 -8.58
CA PHE A 132 -11.37 -13.53 -8.35
C PHE A 132 -10.17 -14.22 -7.69
N ASP A 133 -9.04 -14.20 -8.37
CA ASP A 133 -7.78 -14.83 -7.93
C ASP A 133 -6.79 -13.74 -7.51
N ALA A 134 -6.86 -13.29 -6.25
CA ALA A 134 -6.01 -12.22 -5.74
C ALA A 134 -4.51 -12.52 -5.93
N GLU A 135 -4.14 -13.80 -5.84
CA GLU A 135 -2.76 -14.24 -5.97
C GLU A 135 -2.23 -14.14 -7.41
N VAL A 136 -3.07 -14.36 -8.45
CA VAL A 136 -2.65 -14.13 -9.84
C VAL A 136 -2.52 -12.64 -10.15
N TYR A 137 -3.43 -11.82 -9.62
CA TYR A 137 -3.43 -10.38 -9.85
C TYR A 137 -2.26 -9.69 -9.15
N ASP A 138 -1.92 -10.14 -7.94
CA ASP A 138 -0.68 -9.72 -7.29
C ASP A 138 0.54 -10.11 -8.13
N ALA A 139 0.57 -11.33 -8.68
CA ALA A 139 1.68 -11.78 -9.53
C ALA A 139 1.86 -10.96 -10.83
N PHE A 140 0.79 -10.37 -11.39
CA PHE A 140 0.93 -9.41 -12.51
C PHE A 140 1.69 -8.15 -12.07
N ASN A 141 1.38 -7.62 -10.89
CA ASN A 141 2.06 -6.45 -10.33
C ASN A 141 3.50 -6.77 -9.89
N GLN A 142 3.76 -8.01 -9.43
CA GLN A 142 5.11 -8.48 -9.10
C GLN A 142 6.10 -8.32 -10.27
N VAL A 143 5.64 -8.40 -11.53
CA VAL A 143 6.52 -8.24 -12.72
C VAL A 143 7.25 -6.90 -12.69
N GLY A 144 6.51 -5.79 -12.56
CA GLY A 144 7.08 -4.45 -12.47
C GLY A 144 7.80 -4.22 -11.14
N ASN A 145 7.25 -4.72 -10.04
CA ASN A 145 7.83 -4.54 -8.71
C ASN A 145 9.20 -5.21 -8.58
N LEU A 146 9.40 -6.39 -9.18
CA LEU A 146 10.71 -7.06 -9.20
C LEU A 146 11.72 -6.24 -9.97
N ALA A 147 11.35 -5.77 -11.16
CA ALA A 147 12.24 -4.96 -11.98
C ALA A 147 12.70 -3.70 -11.23
N MET A 148 11.75 -2.99 -10.62
CA MET A 148 12.01 -1.76 -9.87
C MET A 148 12.85 -1.98 -8.61
N ASN A 149 12.54 -2.98 -7.80
CA ASN A 149 13.24 -3.15 -6.52
C ASN A 149 14.54 -3.96 -6.63
N CYS A 150 14.68 -4.80 -7.66
CA CYS A 150 15.72 -5.83 -7.67
C CYS A 150 16.58 -5.88 -8.94
N MET A 151 16.13 -5.32 -10.08
CA MET A 151 16.85 -5.48 -11.36
C MET A 151 17.43 -4.16 -11.88
N HIS A 152 16.75 -3.03 -11.66
CA HIS A 152 17.21 -1.74 -12.15
C HIS A 152 18.24 -1.09 -11.19
N PRO A 153 19.46 -0.71 -11.65
CA PRO A 153 20.54 -0.21 -10.78
C PRO A 153 20.19 1.01 -9.91
N ARG A 154 19.26 1.86 -10.35
CA ARG A 154 18.78 3.02 -9.57
C ARG A 154 17.61 2.70 -8.65
N GLY A 155 16.98 1.55 -8.87
CA GLY A 155 15.84 1.08 -8.08
C GLY A 155 16.25 0.19 -6.91
N THR A 156 17.31 -0.60 -7.08
CA THR A 156 17.96 -1.35 -5.99
C THR A 156 18.60 -0.40 -4.98
N ASN A 157 17.89 -0.15 -3.88
CA ASN A 157 18.39 0.63 -2.77
C ASN A 157 18.34 -0.21 -1.47
N PRO A 158 19.46 -0.38 -0.75
CA PRO A 158 19.46 -1.18 0.48
C PRO A 158 18.72 -0.51 1.64
N LYS A 159 18.42 0.80 1.56
CA LYS A 159 17.73 1.58 2.60
C LYS A 159 16.32 1.96 2.24
N LYS A 160 15.94 1.87 0.96
CA LYS A 160 14.62 2.26 0.47
C LYS A 160 13.97 1.13 -0.33
N ILE A 161 12.65 1.11 -0.37
CA ILE A 161 11.86 0.11 -1.08
C ILE A 161 10.72 0.81 -1.82
N TRP A 162 10.45 0.40 -3.04
CA TRP A 162 9.29 0.83 -3.81
C TRP A 162 8.10 -0.08 -3.46
N LEU A 163 7.03 0.50 -2.91
CA LEU A 163 5.80 -0.19 -2.60
C LEU A 163 4.64 0.29 -3.49
N PRO A 164 3.76 -0.62 -3.96
CA PRO A 164 2.51 -0.24 -4.60
C PRO A 164 1.62 0.58 -3.68
N ARG A 165 1.05 1.67 -4.20
CA ARG A 165 0.07 2.54 -3.52
C ARG A 165 -1.34 2.34 -4.03
N GLY A 166 -1.49 2.06 -5.32
CA GLY A 166 -2.78 1.89 -5.97
C GLY A 166 -2.66 1.94 -7.49
N CYS A 167 -3.79 1.91 -8.19
CA CYS A 167 -3.84 2.14 -9.63
C CYS A 167 -4.98 3.09 -9.98
N ARG A 168 -4.86 3.84 -11.07
CA ARG A 168 -5.92 4.75 -11.51
C ARG A 168 -7.10 4.00 -12.12
N ARG A 169 -6.81 2.96 -12.89
CA ARG A 169 -7.82 2.22 -13.63
C ARG A 169 -7.39 0.78 -13.76
N TRP A 170 -8.29 -0.13 -13.37
CA TRP A 170 -8.19 -1.54 -13.70
C TRP A 170 -9.37 -1.90 -14.61
N ILE A 171 -9.07 -2.39 -15.81
CA ILE A 171 -10.05 -2.76 -16.83
C ILE A 171 -9.79 -4.19 -17.32
N ARG A 172 -10.86 -4.97 -17.47
CA ARG A 172 -10.81 -6.36 -17.95
C ARG A 172 -11.44 -6.50 -19.32
N SER A 173 -10.97 -7.46 -20.10
CA SER A 173 -11.53 -7.76 -21.41
C SER A 173 -13.01 -8.14 -21.32
N PRO A 174 -13.89 -7.53 -22.14
CA PRO A 174 -15.29 -7.95 -22.22
C PRO A 174 -15.48 -9.26 -23.01
N TRP A 175 -14.42 -9.78 -23.64
CA TRP A 175 -14.46 -10.96 -24.51
C TRP A 175 -13.91 -12.23 -23.84
N CYS A 176 -13.13 -12.10 -22.76
CA CYS A 176 -12.39 -13.21 -22.18
C CYS A 176 -13.29 -14.08 -21.30
N VAL A 177 -13.63 -15.27 -21.81
CA VAL A 177 -14.49 -16.26 -21.12
C VAL A 177 -13.65 -17.38 -20.49
N GLU A 178 -12.54 -17.74 -21.13
CA GLU A 178 -11.63 -18.80 -20.68
C GLU A 178 -10.35 -18.21 -20.11
N THR A 179 -9.84 -18.81 -19.04
CA THR A 179 -8.56 -18.38 -18.46
C THR A 179 -7.45 -19.35 -18.83
N PRO A 180 -6.41 -18.89 -19.54
CA PRO A 180 -5.26 -19.71 -19.92
C PRO A 180 -4.49 -20.17 -18.68
N GLU A 181 -3.71 -21.25 -18.82
CA GLU A 181 -2.83 -21.74 -17.75
C GLU A 181 -1.63 -20.83 -17.47
N ILE A 182 -1.34 -19.93 -18.40
CA ILE A 182 -0.19 -19.02 -18.39
C ILE A 182 -0.66 -17.66 -18.86
N TRP A 183 -0.07 -16.62 -18.28
CA TRP A 183 -0.23 -15.24 -18.70
C TRP A 183 1.12 -14.64 -19.07
N ASP A 184 1.15 -13.96 -20.21
CA ASP A 184 2.25 -13.08 -20.60
C ASP A 184 1.91 -11.66 -20.13
N VAL A 185 2.80 -11.04 -19.36
CA VAL A 185 2.57 -9.73 -18.76
C VAL A 185 3.60 -8.76 -19.32
N LEU A 186 3.16 -7.62 -19.84
CA LEU A 186 4.01 -6.50 -20.22
C LEU A 186 3.77 -5.35 -19.25
N VAL A 187 4.83 -4.83 -18.66
CA VAL A 187 4.82 -3.64 -17.82
C VAL A 187 5.60 -2.55 -18.53
N ARG A 188 5.00 -1.37 -18.66
CA ARG A 188 5.66 -0.15 -19.12
C ARG A 188 5.88 0.77 -17.94
N HIS A 189 7.13 1.10 -17.68
CA HIS A 189 7.53 1.99 -16.61
C HIS A 189 7.46 3.44 -17.12
N ARG A 190 6.78 4.30 -16.37
CA ARG A 190 6.64 5.73 -16.66
C ARG A 190 7.23 6.51 -15.51
N ARG A 191 8.35 7.17 -15.79
CA ARG A 191 8.94 8.07 -14.82
C ARG A 191 8.13 9.37 -14.81
N GLN A 192 7.59 9.73 -13.66
CA GLN A 192 7.24 11.12 -13.39
C GLN A 192 8.50 11.78 -12.84
N ALA A 193 9.32 12.38 -13.70
CA ALA A 193 10.32 13.34 -13.26
C ALA A 193 10.66 14.26 -14.44
N LYS A 194 10.53 15.57 -14.22
CA LYS A 194 11.42 16.51 -14.89
C LYS A 194 12.81 16.26 -14.29
N GLU A 195 13.85 16.28 -15.13
CA GLU A 195 15.22 15.92 -14.75
C GLU A 195 15.80 16.74 -13.57
N GLU A 196 15.11 17.81 -13.15
CA GLU A 196 15.52 18.74 -12.09
C GLU A 196 15.04 18.35 -10.68
N ASP A 197 14.06 17.45 -10.53
CA ASP A 197 13.57 16.99 -9.21
C ASP A 197 14.11 15.58 -8.88
N GLU A 198 15.33 15.53 -8.36
CA GLU A 198 15.97 14.30 -7.82
C GLU A 198 15.19 13.67 -6.65
N GLU A 199 14.17 14.37 -6.13
CA GLU A 199 13.40 13.98 -4.94
C GLU A 199 12.06 13.30 -5.27
N THR A 200 11.74 13.03 -6.55
CA THR A 200 10.44 12.43 -6.88
C THR A 200 10.33 10.99 -6.36
N HIS A 201 9.57 10.79 -5.27
CA HIS A 201 9.33 9.50 -4.60
C HIS A 201 8.21 8.67 -5.24
N LEU A 202 7.72 9.06 -6.42
CA LEU A 202 6.61 8.44 -7.12
C LEU A 202 7.06 7.88 -8.47
N HIS A 203 6.78 6.61 -8.71
CA HIS A 203 6.97 5.95 -10.00
C HIS A 203 5.63 5.44 -10.48
N GLU A 204 5.36 5.52 -11.78
CA GLU A 204 4.11 5.03 -12.37
C GLU A 204 4.42 3.88 -13.34
N MET A 205 3.54 2.89 -13.41
CA MET A 205 3.64 1.82 -14.41
C MET A 205 2.26 1.44 -14.94
N ASP A 206 2.24 1.03 -16.21
CA ASP A 206 1.07 0.43 -16.83
C ASP A 206 1.33 -1.07 -17.02
N VAL A 207 0.38 -1.92 -16.64
CA VAL A 207 0.48 -3.38 -16.72
C VAL A 207 -0.55 -3.88 -17.73
N PHE A 208 -0.10 -4.66 -18.70
CA PHE A 208 -0.92 -5.28 -19.75
C PHE A 208 -0.75 -6.80 -19.68
N VAL A 209 -1.85 -7.54 -19.67
CA VAL A 209 -1.84 -8.99 -19.55
C VAL A 209 -2.42 -9.61 -20.80
N PHE A 210 -1.73 -10.60 -21.34
CA PHE A 210 -2.07 -11.26 -22.59
C PHE A 210 -2.25 -12.75 -22.38
N ASP A 211 -3.24 -13.31 -23.07
CA ASP A 211 -3.26 -14.75 -23.35
C ASP A 211 -2.16 -15.05 -24.38
N PRO A 212 -1.14 -15.86 -24.05
CA PRO A 212 -0.05 -16.16 -24.97
C PRO A 212 -0.47 -16.98 -26.19
N ALA A 213 -1.58 -17.74 -26.10
CA ALA A 213 -2.03 -18.60 -27.19
C ALA A 213 -2.71 -17.79 -28.30
N SER A 214 -3.59 -16.86 -27.92
CA SER A 214 -4.32 -16.01 -28.87
C SER A 214 -3.64 -14.66 -29.13
N GLY A 215 -2.76 -14.22 -28.22
CA GLY A 215 -2.20 -12.88 -28.19
C GLY A 215 -3.19 -11.80 -27.72
N ALA A 216 -4.39 -12.18 -27.27
CA ALA A 216 -5.43 -11.25 -26.88
C ALA A 216 -5.10 -10.56 -25.55
N LEU A 217 -5.40 -9.26 -25.46
CA LEU A 217 -5.33 -8.51 -24.21
C LEU A 217 -6.50 -8.94 -23.30
N THR A 218 -6.20 -9.29 -22.05
CA THR A 218 -7.20 -9.78 -21.09
C THR A 218 -7.42 -8.84 -19.93
N GLU A 219 -6.36 -8.14 -19.50
CA GLU A 219 -6.40 -7.20 -18.37
C GLU A 219 -5.47 -6.02 -18.67
N ALA A 220 -5.85 -4.83 -18.20
CA ALA A 220 -4.95 -3.70 -18.11
C ALA A 220 -5.11 -2.99 -16.76
N LEU A 221 -3.99 -2.73 -16.09
CA LEU A 221 -3.91 -1.89 -14.90
C LEU A 221 -3.11 -0.64 -15.28
N LEU A 222 -3.79 0.48 -15.37
CA LEU A 222 -3.23 1.74 -15.83
C LEU A 222 -2.93 2.65 -14.65
N GLY A 223 -1.78 3.31 -14.73
CA GLY A 223 -1.29 4.22 -13.71
C GLY A 223 -1.14 3.56 -12.35
N VAL A 224 -0.54 2.37 -12.31
CA VAL A 224 -0.12 1.74 -11.06
C VAL A 224 0.98 2.59 -10.45
N GLN A 225 0.75 3.09 -9.24
CA GLN A 225 1.65 3.99 -8.55
C GLN A 225 2.50 3.23 -7.54
N LEU A 226 3.81 3.45 -7.57
CA LEU A 226 4.75 2.99 -6.57
C LEU A 226 5.32 4.18 -5.83
N THR A 227 5.36 4.09 -4.51
CA THR A 227 5.99 5.09 -3.66
C THR A 227 7.25 4.51 -3.03
N GLN A 228 8.33 5.28 -3.02
CA GLN A 228 9.55 4.89 -2.36
C GLN A 228 9.51 5.26 -0.88
N ILE A 229 9.73 4.28 -0.01
CA ILE A 229 9.77 4.49 1.44
C ILE A 229 11.07 3.95 2.06
N PRO A 230 11.57 4.56 3.16
CA PRO A 230 12.66 3.99 3.93
C PRO A 230 12.27 2.63 4.53
N ARG A 231 13.18 1.66 4.48
CA ARG A 231 12.95 0.32 5.04
C ARG A 231 12.73 0.35 6.54
N ASP A 232 13.48 1.19 7.26
CA ASP A 232 13.36 1.32 8.72
C ASP A 232 11.97 1.86 9.10
N ALA A 233 11.50 2.89 8.40
CA ALA A 233 10.16 3.45 8.60
C ALA A 233 9.05 2.42 8.32
N LEU A 234 9.19 1.62 7.24
CA LEU A 234 8.29 0.51 6.96
C LEU A 234 8.31 -0.53 8.10
N GLY A 235 9.50 -0.88 8.60
CA GLY A 235 9.69 -1.82 9.70
C GLY A 235 9.03 -1.35 10.99
N GLU A 236 9.14 -0.07 11.33
CA GLU A 236 8.47 0.53 12.49
C GLU A 236 6.94 0.51 12.33
N MET A 237 6.43 0.90 11.16
CA MET A 237 4.99 0.91 10.87
C MET A 237 4.36 -0.50 10.98
N LEU A 238 5.00 -1.50 10.38
CA LEU A 238 4.55 -2.90 10.45
C LEU A 238 4.78 -3.52 11.83
N GLY A 239 5.89 -3.20 12.49
CA GLY A 239 6.23 -3.68 13.82
C GLY A 239 5.25 -3.21 14.88
N ASN A 240 4.86 -1.93 14.85
CA ASN A 240 3.85 -1.37 15.75
C ASN A 240 2.47 -2.03 15.53
N SER A 241 2.12 -2.33 14.28
CA SER A 241 0.89 -3.06 13.95
C SER A 241 0.89 -4.51 14.44
N THR A 242 2.05 -5.18 14.36
CA THR A 242 2.21 -6.58 14.79
C THR A 242 2.22 -6.73 16.31
N LYS A 243 2.85 -5.78 17.03
CA LYS A 243 2.86 -5.76 18.52
C LYS A 243 1.45 -5.57 19.08
N LYS A 244 0.65 -4.65 18.51
CA LYS A 244 -0.77 -4.48 18.87
C LYS A 244 -1.56 -5.78 18.69
N ASN A 245 -1.35 -6.51 17.59
CA ASN A 245 -2.00 -7.81 17.35
C ASN A 245 -1.53 -8.93 18.29
N ALA A 246 -0.25 -8.95 18.67
CA ALA A 246 0.29 -9.96 19.59
C ALA A 246 -0.25 -9.80 21.02
N GLU A 247 -0.40 -8.55 21.50
CA GLU A 247 -0.96 -8.25 22.82
C GLU A 247 -2.44 -8.68 22.96
N LEU A 248 -3.23 -8.55 21.88
CA LEU A 248 -4.62 -9.03 21.78
C LEU A 248 -4.75 -10.56 21.82
N ILE A 249 -3.70 -11.31 21.48
CA ILE A 249 -3.70 -12.79 21.46
C ILE A 249 -3.23 -13.37 22.82
N THR A 250 -2.58 -12.56 23.67
CA THR A 250 -2.00 -13.00 24.96
C THR A 250 -2.91 -12.86 26.19
N THR A 251 -4.22 -12.67 26.05
CA THR A 251 -5.15 -12.89 27.17
C THR A 251 -5.41 -14.39 27.38
N PRO A 252 -5.12 -14.97 28.56
CA PRO A 252 -5.38 -16.38 28.83
C PRO A 252 -6.90 -16.60 29.00
N THR A 253 -7.58 -16.99 27.93
CA THR A 253 -8.97 -17.44 28.03
C THR A 253 -9.00 -18.78 28.75
N ALA A 254 -9.64 -18.78 29.91
CA ALA A 254 -9.87 -19.94 30.76
C ALA A 254 -10.50 -21.11 29.97
N ALA A 255 -10.02 -22.31 30.31
CA ALA A 255 -10.42 -23.57 29.72
C ALA A 255 -11.95 -23.74 29.63
N THR A 256 -12.44 -23.89 28.40
CA THR A 256 -13.78 -24.45 28.15
C THR A 256 -13.62 -25.85 27.57
N THR A 257 -13.96 -26.83 28.40
CA THR A 257 -14.04 -28.25 28.10
C THR A 257 -14.86 -28.48 26.83
N THR A 258 -14.22 -28.94 25.76
CA THR A 258 -14.93 -29.49 24.60
C THR A 258 -14.54 -30.95 24.43
N THR A 259 -15.52 -31.81 24.69
CA THR A 259 -15.48 -33.25 24.51
C THR A 259 -15.09 -33.60 23.07
N THR A 260 -13.89 -34.15 22.89
CA THR A 260 -13.44 -34.74 21.63
C THR A 260 -14.04 -36.13 21.45
N MET A 261 -14.83 -36.32 20.38
CA MET A 261 -15.08 -37.65 19.80
C MET A 261 -13.85 -38.08 19.01
N THR A 262 -13.40 -39.29 19.29
CA THR A 262 -12.22 -39.98 18.77
C THR A 262 -12.43 -40.54 17.36
N CYS A 263 -11.40 -40.45 16.52
CA CYS A 263 -10.96 -41.56 15.68
C CYS A 263 -9.44 -41.69 15.82
N GLN A 264 -9.00 -42.87 16.27
CA GLN A 264 -7.61 -43.25 16.46
C GLN A 264 -6.97 -43.52 15.09
N ASP A 265 -5.69 -43.19 14.92
CA ASP A 265 -4.77 -44.24 14.51
C ASP A 265 -3.32 -44.02 14.93
N HIS A 266 -2.65 -45.15 15.08
CA HIS A 266 -1.42 -45.38 15.83
C HIS A 266 -0.18 -44.92 15.06
N HIS A 267 0.72 -44.15 15.70
CA HIS A 267 2.13 -44.59 15.81
C HIS A 267 2.90 -43.86 16.92
N ARG A 268 3.80 -44.64 17.51
CA ARG A 268 4.40 -44.56 18.84
C ARG A 268 5.70 -43.76 18.87
N GLU A 269 5.83 -42.85 19.84
CA GLU A 269 7.05 -42.11 20.23
C GLU A 269 8.06 -43.02 20.98
N PRO A 270 9.30 -42.56 21.21
CA PRO A 270 9.57 -42.14 22.58
C PRO A 270 10.38 -40.85 22.73
N ARG A 271 10.00 -40.11 23.78
CA ARG A 271 10.59 -38.91 24.38
C ARG A 271 12.02 -39.10 24.90
N ILE A 272 12.76 -37.99 24.97
CA ILE A 272 13.63 -37.68 26.11
C ILE A 272 13.31 -36.26 26.61
N ASP A 273 12.93 -36.20 27.89
CA ASP A 273 12.79 -35.01 28.75
C ASP A 273 14.16 -34.35 29.00
N GLN A 274 14.20 -33.02 29.05
CA GLN A 274 14.90 -32.32 30.14
C GLN A 274 14.52 -30.82 30.22
N SER A 275 13.79 -30.52 31.29
CA SER A 275 13.71 -29.27 32.08
C SER A 275 14.87 -28.28 31.90
N LEU A 276 14.58 -26.97 31.94
CA LEU A 276 15.25 -25.99 32.80
C LEU A 276 14.49 -24.63 32.82
N GLN A 277 14.43 -24.04 34.02
CA GLN A 277 13.64 -22.88 34.44
C GLN A 277 14.24 -21.52 34.03
N LEU A 278 13.37 -20.49 34.02
CA LEU A 278 13.68 -19.05 33.90
C LEU A 278 14.59 -18.52 35.03
N PRO A 279 15.15 -17.31 34.82
CA PRO A 279 14.83 -16.22 35.75
C PRO A 279 14.46 -14.88 35.07
N ALA A 280 13.58 -14.14 35.73
CA ALA A 280 13.11 -12.78 35.43
C ALA A 280 13.88 -11.70 36.21
N ALA A 281 13.93 -10.46 35.68
CA ALA A 281 14.04 -9.17 36.41
C ALA A 281 13.97 -7.98 35.40
N PRO A 282 13.81 -6.70 35.83
CA PRO A 282 12.59 -6.07 36.32
C PRO A 282 12.16 -4.81 35.53
N ILE A 283 10.93 -4.37 35.81
CA ILE A 283 10.22 -3.22 35.24
C ILE A 283 10.62 -1.93 35.99
N ASN A 284 10.92 -0.85 35.27
CA ASN A 284 10.94 0.52 35.82
C ASN A 284 9.91 1.36 35.08
N GLY A 285 8.92 1.86 35.82
CA GLY A 285 7.91 2.80 35.35
C GLY A 285 8.39 4.24 35.38
N THR A 286 7.70 5.11 34.64
CA THR A 286 7.75 6.56 34.84
C THR A 286 6.39 7.14 34.46
N GLU A 287 5.64 7.63 35.45
CA GLU A 287 4.51 8.53 35.29
C GLU A 287 5.01 9.95 34.98
N VAL A 288 4.34 10.70 34.09
CA VAL A 288 4.22 12.17 34.21
C VAL A 288 2.87 12.64 33.64
N ALA A 289 2.17 13.47 34.41
CA ALA A 289 0.88 14.08 34.09
C ALA A 289 0.98 15.53 33.53
N SER A 290 0.04 15.83 32.61
CA SER A 290 -0.72 17.08 32.38
C SER A 290 -0.07 18.44 32.08
N GLY A 291 -0.42 19.00 30.91
CA GLY A 291 -0.44 20.44 30.58
C GLY A 291 0.24 20.77 29.24
N GLN A 292 -0.49 20.70 28.11
CA GLN A 292 0.04 21.23 26.84
C GLN A 292 0.28 22.75 26.98
N LYS A 293 1.37 23.27 26.43
CA LYS A 293 1.70 24.71 26.35
C LYS A 293 1.55 25.18 24.91
N PHE A 294 1.29 26.48 24.71
CA PHE A 294 1.13 27.06 23.37
C PHE A 294 2.35 26.81 22.48
N GLU A 295 3.55 26.94 23.02
CA GLU A 295 4.80 26.64 22.31
C GLU A 295 4.84 25.20 21.79
N ASN A 296 4.31 24.22 22.55
CA ASN A 296 4.27 22.83 22.08
C ASN A 296 3.31 22.69 20.89
N VAL A 297 2.15 23.35 20.94
CA VAL A 297 1.19 23.35 19.83
C VAL A 297 1.76 24.07 18.60
N LEU A 298 2.52 25.15 18.79
CA LEU A 298 3.21 25.84 17.71
C LEU A 298 4.25 24.94 17.03
N GLU A 299 5.05 24.18 17.80
CA GLU A 299 6.01 23.20 17.27
C GLU A 299 5.32 22.02 16.57
N ASP A 300 4.22 21.52 17.13
CA ASP A 300 3.46 20.41 16.56
C ASP A 300 2.86 20.82 15.20
N VAL A 301 2.24 22.01 15.13
CA VAL A 301 1.67 22.57 13.90
C VAL A 301 2.77 22.88 12.87
N ARG A 302 3.93 23.37 13.31
CA ARG A 302 5.10 23.57 12.45
C ARG A 302 5.58 22.27 11.83
N THR A 303 5.69 21.21 12.63
CA THR A 303 6.13 19.89 12.18
C THR A 303 5.15 19.29 11.18
N MET A 304 3.85 19.49 11.41
CA MET A 304 2.78 19.08 10.50
C MET A 304 2.87 19.79 9.15
N ILE A 305 2.99 21.12 9.15
CA ILE A 305 3.16 21.91 7.91
C ILE A 305 4.44 21.52 7.16
N ALA A 306 5.54 21.34 7.89
CA ALA A 306 6.81 20.90 7.33
C ALA A 306 6.71 19.51 6.67
N SER A 307 6.01 18.57 7.31
CA SER A 307 5.77 17.24 6.77
C SER A 307 4.83 17.25 5.57
N LEU A 308 3.76 18.04 5.61
CA LEU A 308 2.76 18.10 4.54
C LEU A 308 3.32 18.75 3.27
N LEU A 309 4.11 19.81 3.42
CA LEU A 309 4.67 20.58 2.31
C LEU A 309 6.08 20.12 1.90
N GLY A 310 6.64 19.12 2.59
CA GLY A 310 8.00 18.63 2.35
C GLY A 310 9.09 19.69 2.60
N VAL A 311 8.80 20.72 3.39
CA VAL A 311 9.76 21.79 3.71
C VAL A 311 10.46 21.51 5.04
N ASN A 312 11.72 21.91 5.16
CA ASN A 312 12.43 21.78 6.43
C ASN A 312 11.76 22.64 7.52
N ALA A 313 11.37 22.02 8.65
CA ALA A 313 10.72 22.70 9.77
C ALA A 313 11.50 23.94 10.28
N ALA A 314 12.84 23.92 10.21
CA ALA A 314 13.68 25.05 10.61
C ALA A 314 13.51 26.29 9.70
N LYS A 315 12.93 26.14 8.50
CA LYS A 315 12.62 27.24 7.58
C LYS A 315 11.21 27.83 7.81
N VAL A 316 10.38 27.17 8.61
CA VAL A 316 9.00 27.61 8.90
C VAL A 316 9.00 28.42 10.20
N THR A 317 9.22 29.73 10.08
CA THR A 317 9.14 30.67 11.21
C THR A 317 7.67 30.97 11.60
N PRO A 318 7.38 31.40 12.85
CA PRO A 318 6.02 31.74 13.29
C PRO A 318 5.29 32.73 12.37
N ASN A 319 6.03 33.70 11.81
CA ASN A 319 5.51 34.74 10.91
C ASN A 319 5.54 34.34 9.43
N SER A 320 5.86 33.09 9.09
CA SER A 320 5.91 32.66 7.69
C SER A 320 4.49 32.62 7.13
N GLN A 321 4.30 33.24 5.98
CA GLN A 321 3.01 33.20 5.30
C GLN A 321 2.79 31.80 4.73
N LEU A 322 1.66 31.19 5.10
CA LEU A 322 1.33 29.82 4.71
C LEU A 322 1.21 29.68 3.19
N ALA A 323 0.68 30.70 2.51
CA ALA A 323 0.59 30.74 1.05
C ALA A 323 1.97 30.75 0.36
N ASP A 324 2.96 31.44 0.92
CA ASP A 324 4.33 31.50 0.38
C ASP A 324 5.09 30.18 0.59
N LEU A 325 4.65 29.36 1.55
CA LEU A 325 5.14 28.00 1.79
C LEU A 325 4.45 26.96 0.90
N GLY A 326 3.43 27.36 0.13
CA GLY A 326 2.68 26.46 -0.77
C GLY A 326 1.43 25.85 -0.15
N MET A 327 0.92 26.37 0.98
CA MET A 327 -0.41 25.99 1.46
C MET A 327 -1.47 26.59 0.54
N ASP A 328 -2.13 25.72 -0.23
CA ASP A 328 -3.35 26.05 -0.96
C ASP A 328 -4.61 25.58 -0.19
N SER A 329 -5.79 25.91 -0.71
CA SER A 329 -7.07 25.54 -0.10
C SER A 329 -7.31 24.02 -0.05
N LEU A 330 -6.55 23.22 -0.81
CA LEU A 330 -6.65 21.75 -0.83
C LEU A 330 -5.74 21.14 0.26
N SER A 331 -4.48 21.58 0.36
CA SER A 331 -3.56 21.19 1.44
C SER A 331 -4.06 21.67 2.81
N GLY A 332 -4.82 22.78 2.87
CA GLY A 332 -5.49 23.23 4.10
C GLY A 332 -6.54 22.25 4.63
N ILE A 333 -7.17 21.46 3.75
CA ILE A 333 -8.15 20.43 4.14
C ILE A 333 -7.43 19.18 4.67
N GLU A 334 -6.30 18.82 4.07
CA GLU A 334 -5.45 17.71 4.53
C GLU A 334 -4.84 18.03 5.91
N LEU A 335 -4.32 19.25 6.09
CA LEU A 335 -3.78 19.72 7.37
C LEU A 335 -4.83 19.71 8.49
N ALA A 336 -6.09 20.05 8.20
CA ALA A 336 -7.18 19.96 9.17
C ALA A 336 -7.47 18.52 9.62
N SER A 337 -7.29 17.56 8.71
CA SER A 337 -7.39 16.13 9.01
C SER A 337 -6.23 15.67 9.91
N ASP A 338 -5.01 16.12 9.61
CA ASP A 338 -3.82 15.79 10.40
C ASP A 338 -3.85 16.40 11.81
N ILE A 339 -4.32 17.65 11.95
CA ILE A 339 -4.50 18.32 13.24
C ILE A 339 -5.50 17.56 14.12
N GLN A 340 -6.59 17.04 13.51
CA GLN A 340 -7.58 16.25 14.24
C GLN A 340 -6.98 14.92 14.73
N GLY A 341 -6.11 14.29 13.93
CA GLY A 341 -5.43 13.05 14.32
C GLY A 341 -4.38 13.24 15.43
N ILE A 342 -3.59 14.30 15.35
CA ILE A 342 -2.42 14.50 16.23
C ILE A 342 -2.80 15.28 17.49
N LEU A 343 -3.53 16.38 17.35
CA LEU A 343 -3.86 17.28 18.47
C LEU A 343 -5.23 16.99 19.07
N LYS A 344 -5.98 16.02 18.52
CA LYS A 344 -7.29 15.57 19.05
C LYS A 344 -8.30 16.72 19.24
N CYS A 345 -8.22 17.74 18.39
CA CYS A 345 -9.16 18.86 18.36
C CYS A 345 -9.72 19.07 16.97
N SER A 346 -10.93 19.63 16.89
CA SER A 346 -11.60 19.96 15.62
C SER A 346 -11.76 21.48 15.49
N PRO A 347 -10.69 22.19 15.07
CA PRO A 347 -10.74 23.63 14.89
C PRO A 347 -11.73 24.02 13.78
N ASN A 348 -12.34 25.21 13.94
CA ASN A 348 -13.29 25.74 12.96
C ASN A 348 -12.60 25.95 11.61
N ARG A 349 -13.08 25.24 10.58
CA ARG A 349 -12.50 25.29 9.23
C ARG A 349 -12.52 26.68 8.60
N ALA A 350 -13.50 27.52 8.92
CA ALA A 350 -13.54 28.90 8.43
C ALA A 350 -12.40 29.74 9.04
N GLU A 351 -12.14 29.58 10.33
CA GLU A 351 -11.07 30.30 11.04
C GLU A 351 -9.67 29.80 10.64
N MET A 352 -9.53 28.50 10.34
CA MET A 352 -8.28 27.95 9.79
C MET A 352 -7.95 28.48 8.40
N MET A 353 -8.96 28.66 7.54
CA MET A 353 -8.77 29.21 6.20
C MET A 353 -8.46 30.72 6.21
N GLU A 354 -8.83 31.41 7.29
CA GLU A 354 -8.48 32.83 7.51
C GLU A 354 -7.08 33.01 8.12
N ALA A 355 -6.45 31.93 8.62
CA ALA A 355 -5.11 31.98 9.19
C ALA A 355 -4.06 32.19 8.10
N SER A 356 -3.34 33.31 8.17
CA SER A 356 -2.36 33.70 7.16
C SER A 356 -0.94 33.19 7.45
N SER A 357 -0.64 32.96 8.73
CA SER A 357 0.67 32.56 9.24
C SER A 357 0.61 31.29 10.11
N LEU A 358 1.77 30.68 10.36
CA LEU A 358 1.91 29.55 11.28
C LEU A 358 1.38 29.89 12.68
N GLU A 359 1.66 31.10 13.18
CA GLU A 359 1.23 31.54 14.51
C GLU A 359 -0.28 31.76 14.60
N ASP A 360 -0.92 32.30 13.54
CA ASP A 360 -2.37 32.44 13.46
C ASP A 360 -3.06 31.07 13.52
N LEU A 361 -2.52 30.11 12.77
CA LEU A 361 -3.04 28.75 12.71
C LEU A 361 -2.89 28.03 14.04
N ALA A 362 -1.70 28.09 14.66
CA ALA A 362 -1.45 27.54 15.99
C ALA A 362 -2.34 28.19 17.06
N SER A 363 -2.63 29.49 16.92
CA SER A 363 -3.55 30.22 17.82
C SER A 363 -5.00 29.75 17.68
N CYS A 364 -5.47 29.46 16.46
CA CYS A 364 -6.81 28.90 16.23
C CYS A 364 -6.95 27.51 16.90
N ILE A 365 -5.93 26.68 16.73
CA ILE A 365 -5.87 25.33 17.29
C ILE A 365 -5.79 25.37 18.82
N TRP A 366 -4.94 26.24 19.36
CA TRP A 366 -4.79 26.43 20.79
C TRP A 366 -6.08 26.89 21.47
N LYS A 367 -6.82 27.85 20.88
CA LYS A 367 -8.12 28.28 21.40
C LYS A 367 -9.12 27.12 21.43
N THR A 368 -9.10 26.28 20.39
CA THR A 368 -9.95 25.09 20.29
C THR A 368 -9.62 24.05 21.37
N LEU A 369 -8.33 23.83 21.63
CA LEU A 369 -7.87 22.93 22.70
C LEU A 369 -8.30 23.42 24.09
N GLN A 370 -8.18 24.72 24.35
CA GLN A 370 -8.57 25.31 25.64
C GLN A 370 -10.08 25.26 25.89
N LEU A 371 -10.91 25.42 24.85
CA LEU A 371 -12.36 25.26 24.95
C LEU A 371 -12.77 23.80 25.21
N THR A 372 -12.01 22.86 24.64
CA THR A 372 -12.22 21.42 24.82
C THR A 372 -11.89 20.97 26.26
N ASP A 373 -10.88 21.57 26.88
CA ASP A 373 -10.51 21.30 28.27
C ASP A 373 -11.44 22.00 29.28
N ALA A 374 -11.92 23.21 28.99
CA ALA A 374 -12.92 23.90 29.82
C ALA A 374 -14.27 23.15 29.87
N GLY A 375 -14.68 22.50 28.76
CA GLY A 375 -15.88 21.67 28.70
C GLY A 375 -15.81 20.39 29.55
N LYS A 376 -14.59 19.87 29.82
CA LYS A 376 -14.37 18.69 30.68
C LYS A 376 -14.42 19.02 32.16
N GLN A 377 -14.05 20.24 32.58
CA GLN A 377 -14.11 20.64 34.00
C GLN A 377 -15.53 20.95 34.50
N SER A 378 -16.46 21.35 33.62
CA SER A 378 -17.84 21.67 34.02
C SER A 378 -18.71 20.45 34.37
N LYS A 379 -18.33 19.22 33.98
CA LYS A 379 -19.14 17.99 34.22
C LYS A 379 -18.81 17.26 35.54
N SER A 380 -17.89 17.78 36.35
CA SER A 380 -17.52 17.20 37.66
C SER A 380 -18.24 17.82 38.86
N GLY A 381 -19.22 18.72 38.66
CA GLY A 381 -19.86 19.47 39.74
C GLY A 381 -21.28 19.03 40.08
N LYS A 382 -21.42 18.29 41.19
CA LYS A 382 -22.62 18.08 42.04
C LYS A 382 -23.77 17.22 41.49
N CYS A 383 -23.84 15.99 41.99
CA CYS A 383 -25.06 15.48 42.62
C CYS A 383 -24.77 15.31 44.12
N ILE A 384 -25.43 16.10 44.97
CA ILE A 384 -25.68 15.82 46.39
C ILE A 384 -27.13 15.34 46.47
#